data_AF-D0TXW6-F1
#
_entry.id   AF-D0TXW6-F1
#
_cell.length_a   1.000
_cell.length_b   1.000
_cell.length_c   1.000
_cell.angle_alpha   90.00
_cell.angle_beta   90.00
_cell.angle_gamma   90.00
#
_symmetry.space_group_name_H-M   'P 1'
#
loop_
_entity.id
_entity.type
_entity.pdbx_description
1 polymer ?
#
loop_
_entity_poly.entity_id
_entity_poly.type
_entity_poly.pdbx_seq_one_letter_code
_entity_poly.pdbx_strand_id
1 'polypeptide(L)'
;MATTMTLSDKSYYRRLCRNILADRFNWRKYCTPSLYFGREICVTPLHCSYGQIGYTINFPYTNAPEVEYDWEMNKLTIDDENWKLVC
;
A
#
# COMPACT_ATOMS: atom_id res chain seq x y z
N MET A 1 12.01 -8.63 14.07
CA MET A 1 13.21 -8.60 13.22
C MET A 1 12.96 -7.56 12.14
N ALA A 2 13.72 -6.47 12.10
CA ALA A 2 13.51 -5.40 11.12
C ALA A 2 13.91 -5.93 9.73
N THR A 3 12.92 -6.23 8.89
CA THR A 3 13.15 -6.68 7.51
C THR A 3 13.77 -5.52 6.74
N THR A 4 15.07 -5.62 6.44
CA THR A 4 15.79 -4.60 5.66
C THR A 4 15.29 -4.63 4.22
N MET A 5 14.45 -3.66 3.84
CA MET A 5 13.96 -3.51 2.47
C MET A 5 15.12 -3.38 1.48
N THR A 6 15.15 -4.23 0.45
CA THR A 6 16.13 -4.12 -0.62
C THR A 6 15.88 -2.87 -1.48
N LEU A 7 16.89 -2.41 -2.23
CA LEU A 7 16.75 -1.29 -3.18
C LEU A 7 15.63 -1.54 -4.21
N SER A 8 15.43 -2.79 -4.60
CA SER A 8 14.35 -3.21 -5.51
C SER A 8 12.98 -3.02 -4.87
N ASP A 9 12.83 -3.42 -3.60
CA ASP A 9 11.60 -3.19 -2.81
C ASP A 9 11.28 -1.71 -2.75
N LYS A 10 12.25 -0.87 -2.36
CA LYS A 10 12.07 0.59 -2.27
C LYS A 10 11.58 1.19 -3.59
N SER A 11 12.12 0.75 -4.72
CA SER A 11 11.69 1.22 -6.05
C SER A 11 10.24 0.83 -6.37
N TYR A 12 9.81 -0.37 -5.96
CA TYR A 12 8.45 -0.85 -6.13
C TYR A 12 7.47 -0.03 -5.27
N TYR A 13 7.76 0.15 -3.97
CA TYR A 13 6.94 0.95 -3.07
C TYR A 13 6.82 2.39 -3.54
N ARG A 14 7.92 3.00 -3.98
CA ARG A 14 7.91 4.36 -4.53
C ARG A 14 7.00 4.50 -5.74
N ARG A 15 6.97 3.50 -6.62
CA ARG A 15 6.09 3.47 -7.79
C ARG A 15 4.64 3.25 -7.40
N LEU A 16 4.37 2.35 -6.45
CA LEU A 16 3.04 2.12 -5.89
C LEU A 16 2.48 3.38 -5.24
N CYS A 17 3.23 4.00 -4.33
CA CYS A 17 2.85 5.24 -3.65
C CYS A 17 2.54 6.38 -4.63
N ARG A 18 3.39 6.55 -5.65
CA ARG A 18 3.14 7.56 -6.71
C ARG A 18 1.86 7.27 -7.49
N ASN A 19 1.56 6.01 -7.80
CA ASN A 19 0.34 5.65 -8.50
C ASN A 19 -0.91 5.87 -7.63
N ILE A 20 -0.82 5.61 -6.33
CA ILE A 20 -1.87 5.90 -5.35
C ILE A 20 -2.13 7.41 -5.28
N LEU A 21 -1.09 8.21 -5.04
CA LEU A 21 -1.19 9.67 -4.93
C LEU A 21 -1.62 10.35 -6.23
N ALA A 22 -1.37 9.71 -7.39
CA ALA A 22 -1.83 10.19 -8.69
C ALA A 22 -3.24 9.70 -9.07
N ASP A 23 -3.94 9.00 -8.16
CA ASP A 23 -5.25 8.37 -8.38
C ASP A 23 -5.28 7.41 -9.59
N ARG A 24 -4.14 6.79 -9.90
CA ARG A 24 -3.97 5.82 -10.99
C ARG A 24 -4.03 4.37 -10.51
N PHE A 25 -4.12 4.17 -9.20
CA PHE A 25 -4.16 2.85 -8.59
C PHE A 25 -5.61 2.40 -8.39
N ASN A 26 -6.07 1.46 -9.21
CA ASN A 26 -7.41 0.89 -9.08
C ASN A 26 -7.45 -0.19 -7.99
N TRP A 27 -7.47 0.26 -6.73
CA TRP A 27 -7.43 -0.59 -5.54
C TRP A 27 -8.56 -1.64 -5.49
N ARG A 28 -9.74 -1.32 -6.03
CA ARG A 28 -10.91 -2.23 -6.06
C ARG A 28 -10.64 -3.53 -6.81
N LYS A 29 -9.77 -3.50 -7.82
CA LYS A 29 -9.37 -4.70 -8.58
C LYS A 29 -8.55 -5.68 -7.73
N TYR A 30 -7.90 -5.17 -6.70
CA TYR A 30 -6.98 -5.93 -5.85
C TYR A 30 -7.62 -6.34 -4.51
N CYS A 31 -8.93 -6.19 -4.34
CA CYS A 31 -9.66 -6.72 -3.18
C CYS A 31 -9.61 -8.25 -3.08
N THR A 32 -9.26 -8.92 -4.18
CA THR A 32 -8.81 -10.32 -4.19
C THR A 32 -7.32 -10.36 -4.48
N PRO A 33 -6.56 -11.29 -3.86
CA PRO A 33 -5.14 -11.47 -4.14
C PRO A 33 -4.86 -11.49 -5.65
N SER A 34 -3.97 -10.59 -6.08
CA SER A 34 -3.68 -10.41 -7.50
C SER A 34 -2.28 -9.84 -7.72
N LEU A 35 -1.69 -10.17 -8.86
CA LEU A 35 -0.35 -9.73 -9.23
C LEU A 35 -0.35 -8.25 -9.67
N TYR A 36 0.46 -7.44 -9.00
CA TYR A 36 0.80 -6.07 -9.34
C TYR A 36 2.32 -5.97 -9.57
N PHE A 37 2.72 -5.67 -10.82
CA PHE A 37 4.13 -5.62 -11.24
C PHE A 37 4.97 -6.85 -10.79
N GLY A 38 4.38 -8.05 -10.84
CA GLY A 38 5.06 -9.29 -10.46
C GLY A 38 5.08 -9.60 -8.96
N ARG A 39 4.39 -8.80 -8.13
CA ARG A 39 4.17 -9.10 -6.70
C ARG A 39 2.70 -9.27 -6.42
N GLU A 40 2.36 -10.28 -5.64
CA GLU A 40 0.99 -10.48 -5.24
C GLU A 40 0.61 -9.51 -4.13
N ILE A 41 -0.48 -8.78 -4.35
CA ILE A 41 -1.03 -7.83 -3.40
C ILE A 41 -2.49 -8.17 -3.13
N CYS A 42 -2.94 -7.84 -1.93
CA CYS A 42 -4.33 -7.92 -1.51
C CYS A 42 -4.71 -6.59 -0.86
N VAL A 43 -5.86 -6.05 -1.21
CA VAL A 43 -6.33 -4.76 -0.70
C VAL A 43 -7.52 -4.97 0.20
N THR A 44 -7.40 -4.48 1.43
CA THR A 44 -8.47 -4.44 2.40
C THR A 44 -9.03 -3.02 2.44
N PRO A 45 -10.32 -2.80 2.13
CA PRO A 45 -10.91 -1.48 2.22
C PRO A 45 -10.98 -1.03 3.68
N LEU A 46 -10.57 0.21 3.94
CA LEU A 46 -10.61 0.83 5.26
C LEU A 46 -11.95 1.54 5.43
N HIS A 47 -12.73 1.10 6.42
CA HIS A 47 -14.05 1.64 6.73
C HIS A 47 -14.07 2.27 8.12
N CYS A 48 -14.74 3.42 8.22
CA CYS A 48 -15.15 4.06 9.47
C CYS A 48 -16.67 4.08 9.59
N SER A 49 -17.19 4.57 10.72
CA SER A 49 -18.61 4.63 11.06
C SER A 49 -19.49 5.33 10.01
N TYR A 50 -18.91 6.23 9.21
CA TYR A 50 -19.60 7.06 8.22
C TYR A 50 -19.28 6.68 6.77
N GLY A 51 -18.50 5.63 6.52
CA GLY A 51 -18.21 5.17 5.17
C GLY A 51 -16.80 4.64 4.97
N GLN A 52 -16.43 4.43 3.71
CA GLN A 52 -15.07 4.06 3.34
C GLN A 52 -14.18 5.31 3.36
N ILE A 53 -13.05 5.22 4.05
CA ILE A 53 -12.09 6.33 4.22
C ILE A 53 -10.73 6.05 3.56
N GLY A 54 -10.51 4.82 3.11
CA GLY A 54 -9.24 4.44 2.55
C GLY A 54 -9.14 2.96 2.18
N TYR A 55 -7.92 2.48 2.11
CA TYR A 55 -7.59 1.06 1.97
C TYR A 55 -6.17 0.75 2.44
N THR A 56 -5.97 -0.50 2.85
CA THR A 56 -4.67 -1.06 3.25
C THR A 56 -4.28 -2.13 2.24
N ILE A 57 -3.03 -2.10 1.78
CA ILE A 57 -2.44 -3.03 0.83
C ILE A 57 -1.52 -3.97 1.60
N ASN A 58 -1.87 -5.25 1.58
CA ASN A 58 -1.17 -6.32 2.28
C ASN A 58 -0.51 -7.24 1.26
N PHE A 59 0.60 -7.86 1.66
CA PHE A 59 1.38 -8.75 0.81
C PHE A 59 1.36 -10.18 1.38
N PRO A 60 0.42 -11.05 0.96
CA PRO A 60 0.17 -12.33 1.64
C PRO A 60 1.36 -13.31 1.64
N TYR A 61 2.26 -13.21 0.66
CA TYR A 61 3.36 -14.15 0.47
C TYR A 61 4.74 -13.58 0.81
N THR A 62 4.79 -12.36 1.33
CA THR A 62 6.05 -11.70 1.69
C THR A 62 5.92 -11.03 3.04
N ASN A 63 6.97 -11.10 3.87
CA ASN A 63 7.12 -10.33 5.12
C ASN A 63 7.37 -8.84 4.84
N ALA A 64 6.64 -8.30 3.88
CA ALA A 64 6.81 -6.97 3.34
C ALA A 64 5.85 -6.00 4.07
N PRO A 65 6.26 -4.74 4.24
CA PRO A 65 5.48 -3.76 4.98
C PRO A 65 4.14 -3.47 4.32
N GLU A 66 3.08 -3.37 5.13
CA GLU A 66 1.73 -3.02 4.65
C GLU A 66 1.66 -1.54 4.27
N VAL A 67 0.91 -1.20 3.23
CA VAL A 67 0.74 0.18 2.78
C VAL A 67 -0.68 0.63 3.03
N GLU A 68 -0.87 1.58 3.93
CA GLU A 68 -2.18 2.16 4.23
C GLU A 68 -2.33 3.53 3.56
N TYR A 69 -3.45 3.73 2.87
CA TYR A 69 -3.83 5.02 2.31
C TYR A 69 -5.18 5.46 2.87
N ASP A 70 -5.17 6.56 3.61
CA ASP A 70 -6.33 7.28 4.09
C ASP A 70 -6.48 8.56 3.24
N TRP A 71 -7.55 8.62 2.44
CA TRP A 71 -7.80 9.78 1.58
C TRP A 71 -8.44 10.96 2.32
N GLU A 72 -9.12 10.73 3.45
CA GLU A 72 -9.70 11.79 4.29
C GLU A 72 -8.58 12.60 4.94
N MET A 73 -7.56 11.91 5.47
CA MET A 73 -6.37 12.54 6.06
C MET A 73 -5.27 12.84 5.03
N ASN A 74 -5.47 12.43 3.77
CA ASN A 74 -4.45 12.41 2.71
C ASN A 74 -3.11 11.83 3.21
N LYS A 75 -3.21 10.76 4.01
CA LYS A 75 -2.11 10.13 4.74
C LYS A 75 -1.80 8.79 4.09
N LEU A 76 -0.53 8.59 3.79
CA LEU A 76 -0.01 7.33 3.26
C LEU A 76 1.08 6.83 4.22
N THR A 77 0.93 5.62 4.73
CA THR A 77 1.88 5.01 5.66
C THR A 77 2.32 3.64 5.15
N ILE A 78 3.56 3.27 5.47
CA ILE A 78 4.16 1.99 5.13
C ILE A 78 4.63 1.39 6.46
N ASP A 79 3.97 0.33 6.95
CA ASP A 79 4.25 -0.31 8.25
C ASP A 79 4.34 0.70 9.40
N ASP A 80 3.32 1.57 9.51
CA ASP A 80 3.25 2.70 10.45
C ASP A 80 4.32 3.80 10.28
N GLU A 81 5.30 3.63 9.37
CA GLU A 81 6.25 4.68 9.00
C GLU A 81 5.70 5.59 7.89
N ASN A 82 6.09 6.87 7.90
CA ASN A 82 5.68 7.82 6.87
C ASN A 82 6.28 7.43 5.52
N TRP A 83 5.45 7.32 4.48
CA TRP A 83 5.89 6.97 3.12
C TRP A 83 7.05 7.85 2.61
N LYS A 84 7.12 9.12 3.04
CA LYS A 84 8.18 10.07 2.68
C LYS A 84 9.57 9.72 3.23
N LEU A 85 9.63 8.90 4.28
CA LEU A 85 10.90 8.40 4.84
C LEU A 85 11.39 7.15 4.10
N VAL A 86 10.46 6.44 3.45
CA VAL A 86 10.70 5.17 2.74
C VAL A 86 10.90 5.37 1.22
N CYS A 87 10.27 6.40 0.63
CA CYS A 87 10.23 6.70 -0.82
C CYS A 87 10.97 7.99 -1.21
#